data_AF-A0A930XQ87-F1
#
_entry.id   AF-A0A930XQ87-F1
#
_cell.length_a   1.000
_cell.length_b   1.000
_cell.length_c   1.000
_cell.angle_alpha   90.00
_cell.angle_beta   90.00
_cell.angle_gamma   90.00
#
_symmetry.space_group_name_H-M   'P 1'
#
loop_
_entity.id
_entity.type
_entity.pdbx_description
1 polymer ?
#
loop_
_entity_poly.entity_id
_entity_poly.type
_entity_poly.pdbx_seq_one_letter_code
_entity_poly.pdbx_strand_id
1 'polypeptide(L)' 'MNYKERLNPWLLVELLPGHRVPVGRFRSQSDAEGHLKSIRNRMPSSDFAVIFDCHPKPEAQ' A
#
# COMPACT_ATOMS: atom_id res chain seq x y z
N MET A 1 -0.52 -15.09 11.11
CA MET A 1 -1.01 -13.93 10.36
C MET A 1 -1.51 -12.91 11.37
N ASN A 2 -1.16 -11.62 11.30
CA ASN A 2 -1.73 -10.66 12.23
C ASN A 2 -3.15 -10.29 11.79
N TYR A 3 -4.14 -10.41 12.68
CA TYR A 3 -5.54 -10.06 12.42
C TYR A 3 -5.69 -8.64 11.81
N LYS A 4 -4.82 -7.71 12.20
CA LYS A 4 -4.79 -6.35 11.66
C LYS A 4 -4.46 -6.29 10.17
N GLU A 5 -3.64 -7.20 9.64
CA GLU A 5 -3.27 -7.19 8.22
C GLU A 5 -4.44 -7.63 7.32
N ARG A 6 -5.30 -8.53 7.81
CA ARG A 6 -6.54 -8.93 7.12
C ARG A 6 -7.57 -7.82 7.05
N LEU A 7 -7.60 -6.95 8.06
CA LEU A 7 -8.52 -5.80 8.11
C LEU A 7 -8.07 -4.63 7.23
N ASN A 8 -6.84 -4.66 6.72
CA ASN A 8 -6.28 -3.61 5.88
C ASN A 8 -5.81 -4.17 4.53
N PRO A 9 -6.75 -4.53 3.63
CA PRO A 9 -6.43 -5.17 2.36
C PRO A 9 -5.92 -4.18 1.30
N TRP A 10 -6.04 -2.88 1.51
CA TRP A 10 -5.58 -1.87 0.56
C TRP A 10 -4.15 -1.46 0.87
N LEU A 11 -3.25 -1.55 -0.10
CA LEU A 11 -1.84 -1.28 0.05
C LEU A 11 -1.43 -0.11 -0.85
N LEU A 12 -0.83 0.94 -0.26
CA LEU A 12 -0.08 1.94 -1.02
C LEU A 12 1.34 1.42 -1.21
N VAL A 13 1.80 1.37 -2.44
CA VAL A 13 3.17 0.97 -2.79
C VAL A 13 3.88 2.07 -3.57
N GLU A 14 5.17 2.20 -3.32
CA GLU A 14 6.10 2.89 -4.22
C GLU A 14 6.56 1.91 -5.30
N LEU A 15 6.52 2.37 -6.54
CA LEU A 15 6.95 1.64 -7.72
C LEU A 15 8.39 2.03 -8.03
N LEU A 16 9.29 1.08 -7.87
CA LEU A 16 10.69 1.24 -8.22
C LEU A 16 11.05 0.28 -9.36
N PRO A 17 12.13 0.53 -10.12
CA PRO A 17 12.53 -0.37 -11.20
C PRO A 17 12.70 -1.81 -10.70
N GLY A 18 11.81 -2.70 -11.14
CA GLY A 18 11.84 -4.13 -10.81
C GLY A 18 11.30 -4.51 -9.42
N HIS A 19 10.80 -3.57 -8.62
CA HIS A 19 10.28 -3.89 -7.28
C HIS A 19 9.17 -2.94 -6.82
N ARG A 20 8.38 -3.41 -5.85
CA ARG A 20 7.30 -2.63 -5.22
C ARG A 20 7.56 -2.59 -3.73
N VAL A 21 7.63 -1.38 -3.17
CA VAL A 21 7.91 -1.18 -1.75
C VAL A 21 6.62 -0.79 -1.03
N PRO A 22 6.14 -1.59 -0.05
CA PRO A 22 5.00 -1.23 0.78
C PRO A 22 5.25 0.09 1.54
N VAL A 23 4.39 1.08 1.32
CA VAL A 23 4.41 2.37 2.04
C VAL A 23 3.44 2.35 3.21
N GLY A 24 2.27 1.73 3.02
CA GLY A 24 1.26 1.63 4.09
C GLY A 24 0.06 0.76 3.71
N ARG A 25 -0.61 0.21 4.72
CA ARG A 25 -1.85 -0.57 4.57
C ARG A 25 -3.04 0.21 5.11
N PHE A 26 -4.17 0.08 4.45
CA PHE A 26 -5.39 0.82 4.71
C PHE A 26 -6.60 -0.11 4.71
N ARG A 27 -7.60 0.26 5.51
CA ARG A 27 -8.84 -0.49 5.64
C ARG A 27 -9.73 -0.35 4.42
N SER A 28 -9.72 0.82 3.77
CA SER A 28 -10.54 1.14 2.61
C SER A 28 -9.70 1.66 1.45
N GLN A 29 -10.24 1.54 0.23
CA GLN A 29 -9.63 2.11 -0.97
C GLN A 29 -9.53 3.64 -0.87
N SER A 30 -10.60 4.28 -0.39
CA SER A 30 -10.68 5.74 -0.28
C SER A 30 -9.60 6.32 0.64
N ASP A 31 -9.30 5.65 1.77
CA ASP A 31 -8.21 6.09 2.67
C ASP A 31 -6.84 5.99 1.97
N ALA A 32 -6.62 4.90 1.23
CA ALA A 32 -5.38 4.68 0.49
C ALA A 32 -5.20 5.73 -0.63
N GLU A 33 -6.26 6.04 -1.36
CA GLU A 33 -6.26 7.06 -2.41
C GLU A 33 -6.07 8.48 -1.85
N GLY A 34 -6.66 8.79 -0.69
CA GLY A 34 -6.42 10.04 0.01
C GLY A 34 -4.94 10.22 0.38
N HIS A 35 -4.30 9.14 0.84
CA HIS A 35 -2.86 9.12 1.10
C HIS A 35 -2.03 9.25 -0.18
N LEU A 36 -2.40 8.53 -1.26
CA LEU A 36 -1.75 8.64 -2.56
C LEU A 36 -1.74 10.08 -3.08
N LYS A 37 -2.86 10.79 -2.97
CA LYS A 37 -2.93 12.20 -3.39
C LYS A 37 -1.99 13.09 -2.58
N SER A 38 -1.93 12.87 -1.27
CA SER A 38 -1.05 13.62 -0.37
C SER A 38 0.43 13.35 -0.65
N ILE A 39 0.80 12.08 -0.89
CA ILE A 39 2.20 11.70 -1.12
C ILE A 39 2.69 12.18 -2.49
N ARG A 40 1.87 12.14 -3.54
CA ARG A 40 2.21 12.66 -4.86
C ARG A 40 2.51 14.16 -4.85
N ASN A 41 1.78 14.93 -4.05
CA ASN A 41 2.06 16.36 -3.88
C ASN A 41 3.42 16.62 -3.22
N ARG A 42 3.89 15.71 -2.35
CA ARG A 42 5.15 15.84 -1.63
C ARG A 42 6.34 15.23 -2.38
N MET A 43 6.11 14.16 -3.14
CA MET A 43 7.12 13.39 -3.86
C MET A 43 6.65 13.17 -5.32
N PRO A 44 6.66 14.23 -6.14
CA PRO A 44 6.14 14.16 -7.51
C PRO A 44 7.03 13.32 -8.45
N SER A 45 8.28 13.08 -8.08
CA SER A 45 9.25 12.29 -8.87
C SER A 45 9.17 10.78 -8.63
N SER A 46 8.38 10.33 -7.65
CA SER A 46 8.21 8.91 -7.35
C SER A 46 6.87 8.41 -7.89
N ASP A 47 6.87 7.19 -8.41
CA ASP A 47 5.66 6.53 -8.87
C ASP A 47 5.01 5.75 -7.73
N PHE A 48 3.71 5.97 -7.54
CA PHE A 48 2.93 5.32 -6.48
C PHE A 48 1.63 4.73 -7.02
N ALA A 49 1.24 3.58 -6.45
CA ALA A 49 0.01 2.89 -6.78
C ALA A 49 -0.71 2.36 -5.53
N VAL A 50 -2.04 2.32 -5.59
CA VAL A 50 -2.88 1.62 -4.62
C VAL A 50 -3.22 0.25 -5.21
N ILE A 51 -2.99 -0.80 -4.42
CA ILE A 51 -3.18 -2.20 -4.81
C ILE A 51 -4.10 -2.86 -3.79
N PHE A 52 -5.05 -3.65 -4.27
CA PHE A 52 -5.80 -4.56 -3.41
C PHE A 52 -5.01 -5.84 -3.21
N ASP A 53 -4.66 -6.14 -1.96
CA ASP A 53 -3.91 -7.32 -1.56
C ASP A 53 -4.85 -8.36 -0.93
N CYS A 54 -5.28 -9.33 -1.74
CA CYS A 54 -6.10 -10.46 -1.33
C CYS A 54 -5.34 -11.53 -0.53
N HIS A 55 -4.00 -11.44 -0.46
CA HIS A 55 -3.12 -12.38 0.23
C HIS A 55 -2.16 -11.62 1.16
N PRO A 56 -2.66 -11.08 2.29
CA PRO A 56 -1.79 -10.46 3.29
C PRO A 56 -0.70 -11.45 3.70
N LYS A 57 0.55 -10.96 3.81
CA LYS A 57 1.80 -11.72 3.98
C LYS A 57 1.59 -13.07 4.70
N PRO A 58 2.04 -14.21 4.11
CA PRO A 58 2.10 -15.45 4.85
C PRO A 58 3.02 -15.25 6.07
N GLU A 59 2.56 -15.75 7.21
CA GLU A 59 3.31 -15.76 8.46
C GLU A 59 4.66 -16.45 8.19
N ALA A 60 5.77 -15.73 8.36
CA ALA A 60 7.08 -16.35 8.36
C ALA A 60 7.11 -17.31 9.58
N GLN A 61 7.32 -18.59 9.30
CA GLN A 61 7.53 -19.63 10.31
C GLN A 61 8.83 -19.40 11.07
#